data_AF-A0A1F9YS93-F1
#
_entry.id   AF-A0A1F9YS93-F1
#
_cell.length_a   1.000
_cell.length_b   1.000
_cell.length_c   1.000
_cell.angle_alpha   90.00
_cell.angle_beta   90.00
_cell.angle_gamma   90.00
#
_symmetry.space_group_name_H-M   'P 1'
#
loop_
_entity.id
_entity.type
_entity.pdbx_description
1 polymer ?
#
loop_
_entity_poly.entity_id
_entity_poly.type
_entity_poly.pdbx_seq_one_letter_code
_entity_poly.pdbx_strand_id
1 'polypeptide(L)' 'MIEQKGALEVMDVSAAERFVIDLLRAKGPMSTMEIERYARKEHKRCPDQTVIFLTKMRKKGMIKGEVSMEKRGWLWWVP' A
#
# COMPACT_ATOMS: atom_id res chain seq x y z
N MET A 1 -20.85 -27.58 -6.82
CA MET A 1 -19.70 -26.99 -7.54
C MET A 1 -19.32 -25.72 -6.81
N ILE A 2 -18.11 -25.67 -6.27
CA ILE A 2 -17.64 -24.56 -5.44
C ILE A 2 -16.99 -23.54 -6.38
N GLU A 3 -17.72 -22.50 -6.77
CA GLU A 3 -17.10 -21.32 -7.39
C GLU A 3 -16.49 -20.46 -6.28
N GLN A 4 -15.29 -20.82 -5.80
CA GLN A 4 -14.46 -19.88 -5.05
C GLN A 4 -13.87 -18.88 -6.06
N LYS A 5 -14.68 -17.89 -6.45
CA LYS A 5 -14.18 -16.67 -7.10
C LYS A 5 -13.30 -15.97 -6.07
N GLY A 6 -11.98 -16.04 -6.26
CA GLY A 6 -10.99 -15.28 -5.51
C GLY A 6 -11.16 -13.79 -5.71
N ALA A 7 -12.18 -13.20 -5.08
CA ALA A 7 -12.39 -11.78 -5.03
C ALA A 7 -11.37 -11.19 -4.06
N LEU A 8 -10.49 -10.32 -4.56
CA LEU A 8 -9.65 -9.49 -3.69
C LEU A 8 -10.55 -8.69 -2.75
N GLU A 9 -10.32 -8.80 -1.45
CA GLU A 9 -11.08 -8.04 -0.46
C GLU A 9 -10.65 -6.57 -0.55
N VAL A 10 -11.60 -5.70 -0.91
CA VAL A 10 -11.36 -4.25 -0.89
C VAL A 10 -11.41 -3.81 0.56
N MET A 11 -10.26 -3.36 1.07
CA MET A 11 -10.13 -2.92 2.44
C MET A 11 -10.86 -1.59 2.65
N ASP A 12 -11.40 -1.38 3.86
CA ASP A 12 -11.79 -0.04 4.28
C ASP A 12 -10.56 0.86 4.42
N VAL A 13 -10.78 2.18 4.38
CA VAL A 13 -9.71 3.18 4.43
C VAL A 13 -8.84 3.01 5.69
N SER A 14 -9.44 2.78 6.85
CA SER A 14 -8.71 2.68 8.12
C SER A 14 -7.90 1.39 8.21
N ALA A 15 -8.43 0.27 7.74
CA ALA A 15 -7.65 -0.97 7.66
C ALA A 15 -6.50 -0.83 6.67
N ALA A 16 -6.73 -0.20 5.51
CA ALA A 16 -5.68 0.01 4.51
C ALA A 16 -4.56 0.91 5.05
N GLU A 17 -4.89 1.95 5.82
CA GLU A 17 -3.92 2.83 6.46
C GLU A 17 -3.04 2.05 7.44
N ARG A 18 -3.65 1.24 8.32
CA ARG A 18 -2.92 0.39 9.28
C ARG A 18 -2.03 -0.61 8.57
N PHE A 19 -2.56 -1.31 7.56
CA PHE A 19 -1.80 -2.28 6.79
C PHE A 19 -0.56 -1.66 6.15
N VAL A 20 -0.69 -0.49 5.51
CA VAL A 20 0.46 0.20 4.91
C VAL A 20 1.49 0.60 5.98
N ILE A 21 1.04 1.14 7.11
CA ILE A 21 1.95 1.55 8.20
C ILE A 21 2.70 0.34 8.77
N ASP A 22 1.99 -0.73 9.09
CA ASP A 22 2.58 -1.94 9.67
C ASP A 22 3.55 -2.58 8.67
N LEU A 23 3.18 -2.61 7.39
CA LEU A 23 4.03 -3.13 6.32
C LEU A 23 5.33 -2.32 6.19
N LEU A 24 5.23 -0.98 6.16
CA LEU A 24 6.39 -0.09 6.09
C LEU A 24 7.26 -0.14 7.36
N ARG A 25 6.66 -0.33 8.54
CA ARG A 25 7.41 -0.55 9.79
C ARG A 25 8.16 -1.88 9.78
N ALA A 26 7.53 -2.93 9.29
CA ALA A 26 8.11 -4.27 9.29
C ALA A 26 9.16 -4.49 8.18
N LYS A 27 8.99 -3.84 7.03
CA LYS A 27 9.86 -4.04 5.85
C LYS A 27 10.79 -2.87 5.53
N GLY A 28 10.57 -1.70 6.15
CA GLY A 28 11.30 -0.48 5.85
C GLY A 28 10.77 0.26 4.61
N PRO A 29 11.57 1.17 4.03
CA PRO A 29 11.16 1.95 2.87
C PRO A 29 10.87 1.07 1.65
N MET A 30 9.69 1.24 1.05
CA MET A 30 9.24 0.43 -0.08
C MET A 30 8.58 1.26 -1.17
N SER A 31 8.63 0.75 -2.40
CA SER A 31 7.97 1.35 -3.54
C SER A 31 6.46 1.06 -3.58
N THR A 32 5.71 1.88 -4.31
CA THR A 32 4.28 1.62 -4.57
C THR A 32 4.06 0.21 -5.13
N MET A 33 4.92 -0.24 -6.05
CA MET A 33 4.81 -1.57 -6.66
C MET A 33 5.03 -2.71 -5.65
N GLU A 34 5.96 -2.52 -4.71
CA GLU A 34 6.20 -3.49 -3.64
C GLU A 34 5.00 -3.57 -2.70
N ILE A 35 4.46 -2.42 -2.28
CA ILE A 35 3.25 -2.36 -1.43
C ILE A 35 2.08 -3.07 -2.12
N GLU A 36 1.85 -2.82 -3.41
CA GLU A 36 0.80 -3.51 -4.17
C GLU A 36 1.01 -5.02 -4.27
N ARG A 37 2.26 -5.45 -4.47
CA ARG A 37 2.59 -6.87 -4.53
C ARG A 37 2.29 -7.55 -3.19
N TYR A 38 2.60 -6.90 -2.07
CA TYR A 38 2.26 -7.41 -0.74
C TYR A 38 0.75 -7.45 -0.50
N ALA A 39 0.02 -6.37 -0.83
CA ALA A 39 -1.43 -6.35 -0.71
C ALA A 39 -2.07 -7.51 -1.52
N ARG A 40 -1.65 -7.71 -2.77
CA ARG A 40 -2.11 -8.82 -3.61
C ARG A 40 -1.80 -10.20 -3.04
N LYS A 41 -0.61 -10.39 -2.44
CA LYS A 41 -0.24 -11.65 -1.77
C LYS A 41 -1.15 -11.95 -0.57
N GLU A 42 -1.59 -10.92 0.14
CA GLU A 42 -2.52 -11.01 1.27
C GLU A 42 -3.99 -11.06 0.82
N HIS A 43 -4.27 -11.24 -0.48
CA HIS A 43 -5.60 -11.19 -1.08
C HIS A 43 -6.38 -9.89 -0.79
N LYS A 44 -5.66 -8.81 -0.48
CA LYS A 44 -6.20 -7.49 -0.14
C LYS A 44 -5.98 -6.50 -1.28
N ARG A 45 -6.91 -5.57 -1.44
CA ARG A 45 -6.78 -4.46 -2.38
C ARG A 45 -7.01 -3.14 -1.66
N CYS A 46 -6.15 -2.16 -1.92
CA CYS A 46 -6.38 -0.79 -1.50
C CYS A 46 -7.70 -0.28 -2.11
N PRO A 47 -8.48 0.51 -1.35
CA PRO A 47 -9.78 1.03 -1.81
C PRO A 47 -9.68 1.91 -3.06
N ASP A 48 -8.55 2.61 -3.22
CA ASP A 48 -8.19 3.39 -4.40
C ASP A 48 -6.99 2.75 -5.13
N GLN A 49 -6.57 3.35 -6.25
CA GLN A 49 -5.22 3.12 -6.76
C GLN A 49 -4.20 3.40 -5.65
N THR A 50 -3.31 2.45 -5.40
CA THR A 50 -2.36 2.47 -4.26
C THR A 50 -1.55 3.76 -4.22
N VAL A 51 -1.16 4.30 -5.37
CA VAL A 51 -0.41 5.57 -5.44
C VAL A 51 -1.23 6.76 -4.94
N ILE A 52 -2.54 6.81 -5.25
CA ILE A 52 -3.46 7.86 -4.80
C ILE A 52 -3.66 7.74 -3.28
N PHE A 53 -3.85 6.51 -2.81
CA PHE A 53 -4.00 6.22 -1.39
C PHE A 53 -2.78 6.64 -0.57
N LEU A 54 -1.58 6.24 -0.99
CA LEU A 54 -0.33 6.62 -0.35
C LEU A 54 -0.08 8.13 -0.40
N THR A 55 -0.46 8.79 -1.50
CA THR A 55 -0.39 10.25 -1.59
C THR A 55 -1.33 10.93 -0.58
N LYS A 56 -2.55 10.40 -0.37
CA LYS A 56 -3.47 10.90 0.67
C LYS A 56 -2.87 10.69 2.07
N MET A 57 -2.30 9.52 2.36
CA MET A 57 -1.63 9.24 3.64
C MET A 57 -0.43 10.17 3.88
N ARG A 58 0.35 10.46 2.84
CA ARG A 58 1.45 11.44 2.91
C ARG A 58 0.94 12.84 3.26
N LYS A 59 -0.14 13.29 2.60
CA LYS A 59 -0.78 14.59 2.91
C LYS A 59 -1.30 14.66 4.34
N LYS A 60 -1.75 13.53 4.91
CA LYS A 60 -2.16 13.42 6.33
C LYS A 60 -0.97 13.39 7.31
N GLY A 61 0.27 13.28 6.82
CA GLY A 61 1.47 13.18 7.67
C GLY A 61 1.71 11.79 8.27
N MET A 62 0.98 10.76 7.83
CA MET A 62 1.09 9.40 8.37
C MET A 62 2.31 8.65 7.83
N ILE A 63 2.72 8.97 6.61
CA ILE A 63 3.90 8.42 5.93
C ILE A 63 4.66 9.55 5.23
N LYS A 64 5.93 9.32 4.97
CA LYS A 64 6.76 10.12 4.07
C LYS A 64 6.88 9.39 2.72
N GLY A 65 7.12 10.14 1.67
CA GLY A 65 7.43 9.54 0.39
C GLY A 65 8.08 10.51 -0.58
N GLU A 66 9.00 9.99 -1.37
CA GLU A 66 9.78 10.73 -2.36
C GLU A 66 9.77 10.02 -3.70
N VAL A 67 10.00 10.79 -4.77
CA VAL A 67 10.22 10.21 -6.09
C VAL A 67 11.69 9.78 -6.16
N SER A 68 11.91 8.47 -6.22
CA SER A 68 13.22 7.90 -6.45
C SER A 68 13.44 7.74 -7.96
N MET A 69 14.38 8.51 -8.51
CA MET A 69 14.82 8.38 -9.89
C MET A 69 15.47 7.01 -10.15
N GLU A 70 16.19 6.48 -9.15
CA GLU A 70 16.86 5.19 -9.22
C GLU A 70 15.87 4.03 -9.35
N LYS A 71 14.78 4.06 -8.56
CA LYS A 71 13.71 3.05 -8.63
C LYS A 71 12.61 3.37 -9.65
N ARG A 72 12.75 4.45 -10.43
CA ARG A 72 11.74 4.97 -11.39
C ARG A 72 10.33 4.98 -10.80
N GLY A 73 10.19 5.48 -9.57
CA GLY A 73 8.91 5.40 -8.86
C GLY A 73 8.91 6.15 -7.53
N TRP A 74 7.83 5.97 -6.78
CA TRP A 74 7.71 6.50 -5.43
C TRP A 74 8.27 5.53 -4.42
N LEU A 75 9.11 6.02 -3.51
CA LEU A 75 9.54 5.33 -2.31
C LEU A 75 8.76 5.89 -1.12
N TRP A 76 8.24 5.02 -0.26
CA TRP A 76 7.41 5.38 0.89
C TRP A 76 8.00 4.79 2.16
N TRP A 77 7.94 5.54 3.26
CA TRP A 77 8.39 5.08 4.57
C TRP A 77 7.58 5.75 5.68
N VAL A 78 7.59 5.15 6.87
CA VAL A 78 7.00 5.78 8.07
C VAL A 78 7.97 6.82 8.64
N PRO A 79 7.46 7.97 9.15
CA PRO A 79 8.26 9.10 9.57
C PRO A 79 9.20 8.85 10.74
#